data_AF-A0AA41S0C0-F1
#
_entry.id   AF-A0AA41S0C0-F1
#
_cell.length_a   1.000
_cell.length_b   1.000
_cell.length_c   1.000
_cell.angle_alpha   90.00
_cell.angle_beta   90.00
_cell.angle_gamma   90.00
#
_symmetry.space_group_name_H-M   'P 1'
#
loop_
_entity.id
_entity.type
_entity.pdbx_description
1 polymer ?
#
loop_
_entity_poly.entity_id
_entity_poly.type
_entity_poly.pdbx_seq_one_letter_code
_entity_poly.pdbx_strand_id
1 'polypeptide(L)'
;MAMGNEFVPDLPQQSLARHKFLDECEAAINEQINVEYNVSYVYHALYAYFDRDNVALRGFAKFFKEASVEEREHAELLMEYQNKRGGRVKLQSILMPMSEFDHPEKGEALYAMELALSLEKLTNEKLLNLHSVADKYNDVQLADFVESTFLTEQIGRIKFYTASARMVGLNLYYQCRM
;
A
#
# COMPACT_ATOMS: atom_id res chain seq x y z
N MET A 1 -5.32 -34.28 -36.51
CA MET A 1 -4.63 -33.83 -35.28
C MET A 1 -5.68 -33.62 -34.22
N ALA A 2 -5.75 -34.50 -33.22
CA ALA A 2 -6.57 -34.24 -32.04
C ALA A 2 -5.80 -33.22 -31.19
N MET A 3 -6.14 -31.94 -31.31
CA MET A 3 -5.74 -30.97 -30.29
C MET A 3 -6.62 -31.26 -29.08
N GLY A 4 -6.13 -32.15 -28.20
CA GLY A 4 -6.65 -32.23 -26.83
C GLY A 4 -6.58 -30.83 -26.22
N ASN A 5 -7.57 -30.50 -25.40
CA ASN A 5 -7.79 -29.15 -24.90
C ASN A 5 -6.75 -28.74 -23.83
N GLU A 6 -5.44 -28.76 -24.17
CA GLU A 6 -4.32 -28.52 -23.25
C GLU A 6 -4.38 -27.17 -22.51
N PHE A 7 -5.21 -26.24 -22.99
CA PHE A 7 -5.37 -24.91 -22.41
C PHE A 7 -6.56 -24.77 -21.45
N VAL A 8 -7.45 -25.76 -21.37
CA VAL A 8 -8.63 -25.70 -20.52
C VAL A 8 -8.54 -26.79 -19.47
N PRO A 9 -8.34 -26.43 -18.19
CA PRO A 9 -8.26 -27.42 -17.13
C PRO A 9 -9.60 -28.13 -16.89
N ASP A 10 -9.55 -29.43 -16.61
CA ASP A 10 -10.72 -30.28 -16.37
C ASP A 10 -11.19 -30.29 -14.90
N LEU A 11 -10.33 -29.86 -13.97
CA LEU A 11 -10.64 -29.86 -12.53
C LEU A 11 -11.34 -28.57 -12.09
N PRO A 12 -12.46 -28.63 -11.33
CA PRO A 12 -13.21 -27.44 -10.90
C PRO A 12 -12.41 -26.42 -10.09
N GLN A 13 -11.34 -26.84 -9.41
CA GLN A 13 -10.52 -25.98 -8.56
C GLN A 13 -9.48 -25.17 -9.35
N GLN A 14 -9.15 -25.59 -10.57
CA GLN A 14 -8.18 -24.92 -11.43
C GLN A 14 -8.84 -23.71 -12.12
N SER A 15 -8.08 -22.63 -12.24
CA SER A 15 -8.58 -21.44 -12.93
C SER A 15 -8.53 -21.64 -14.45
N LEU A 16 -9.66 -21.41 -15.12
CA LEU A 16 -9.75 -21.42 -16.58
C LEU A 16 -9.08 -20.20 -17.23
N ALA A 17 -8.91 -19.11 -16.48
CA ALA A 17 -8.34 -17.86 -16.98
C ALA A 17 -6.81 -17.79 -16.82
N ARG A 18 -6.22 -18.64 -15.98
CA ARG A 18 -4.80 -18.56 -15.64
C ARG A 18 -3.94 -18.93 -16.85
N HIS A 19 -3.18 -17.96 -17.35
CA HIS A 19 -2.29 -18.14 -18.49
C HIS A 19 -0.97 -17.40 -18.26
N LYS A 20 0.15 -18.13 -18.35
CA LYS A 20 1.52 -17.61 -18.13
C LYS A 20 1.64 -16.73 -16.87
N PHE A 21 1.01 -17.18 -15.79
CA PHE A 21 1.00 -16.50 -14.51
C PHE A 21 1.58 -17.47 -13.47
N LEU A 22 2.88 -17.32 -13.19
CA LEU A 22 3.63 -18.23 -12.31
C LEU A 22 3.27 -18.04 -10.84
N ASP A 23 3.48 -19.07 -10.04
CA ASP A 23 3.18 -19.07 -8.61
C ASP A 23 3.95 -17.99 -7.85
N GLU A 24 5.16 -17.64 -8.30
CA GLU A 24 5.95 -16.58 -7.70
C GLU A 24 5.34 -15.19 -7.94
N CYS A 25 4.76 -14.93 -9.11
CA CYS A 25 4.02 -13.71 -9.37
C CYS A 25 2.73 -13.65 -8.54
N GLU A 26 1.99 -14.76 -8.46
CA GLU A 26 0.82 -14.88 -7.59
C GLU A 26 1.16 -14.62 -6.11
N ALA A 27 2.26 -15.20 -5.63
CA ALA A 27 2.74 -15.01 -4.27
C ALA A 27 3.15 -13.56 -4.01
N ALA A 28 3.91 -12.94 -4.92
CA ALA A 28 4.35 -11.55 -4.78
C ALA A 28 3.17 -10.56 -4.73
N ILE A 29 2.12 -10.78 -5.53
CA ILE A 29 0.90 -9.96 -5.44
C ILE A 29 0.20 -10.16 -4.09
N ASN A 30 0.12 -11.40 -3.58
CA ASN A 30 -0.45 -11.65 -2.26
C ASN A 30 0.35 -10.97 -1.13
N GLU A 31 1.67 -10.92 -1.25
CA GLU A 31 2.51 -10.16 -0.32
C GLU A 31 2.23 -8.66 -0.40
N GLN A 32 2.13 -8.09 -1.62
CA GLN A 32 1.81 -6.68 -1.78
C GLN A 32 0.40 -6.32 -1.28
N ILE A 33 -0.60 -7.18 -1.50
CA ILE A 33 -1.95 -7.02 -0.92
C ILE A 33 -1.85 -6.86 0.60
N ASN A 34 -1.03 -7.67 1.26
CA ASN A 34 -0.84 -7.58 2.69
C ASN A 34 -0.09 -6.30 3.10
N VAL A 35 0.87 -5.83 2.30
CA VAL A 35 1.54 -4.54 2.53
C VAL A 35 0.51 -3.41 2.56
N GLU A 36 -0.33 -3.28 1.53
CA GLU A 36 -1.33 -2.19 1.45
C GLU A 36 -2.36 -2.28 2.58
N TYR A 37 -2.82 -3.48 2.94
CA TYR A 37 -3.70 -3.65 4.11
C TYR A 37 -3.03 -3.23 5.43
N ASN A 38 -1.75 -3.53 5.63
CA ASN A 38 -1.04 -3.11 6.84
C ASN A 38 -0.87 -1.58 6.88
N VAL A 39 -0.55 -0.94 5.75
CA VAL A 39 -0.44 0.53 5.67
C VAL A 39 -1.79 1.18 5.91
N SER A 40 -2.87 0.67 5.30
CA SER A 40 -4.25 1.09 5.56
C SER A 40 -4.57 1.06 7.06
N TYR A 41 -4.19 -0.01 7.76
CA TYR A 41 -4.45 -0.18 9.18
C TYR A 41 -3.61 0.75 10.07
N VAL A 42 -2.37 1.03 9.68
CA VAL A 42 -1.52 2.04 10.34
C VAL A 42 -2.09 3.45 10.16
N TYR A 43 -2.56 3.82 8.96
CA TYR A 43 -3.25 5.10 8.76
C TYR A 43 -4.55 5.19 9.56
N HIS A 44 -5.27 4.07 9.73
CA HIS A 44 -6.44 4.04 10.59
C HIS A 44 -6.10 4.30 12.05
N ALA A 45 -4.97 3.76 12.54
CA ALA A 45 -4.49 4.01 13.89
C ALA A 45 -4.08 5.48 14.10
N LEU A 46 -3.43 6.09 13.10
CA LEU A 46 -3.13 7.52 13.10
C LEU A 46 -4.41 8.36 13.15
N TYR A 47 -5.43 8.02 12.34
CA TYR A 47 -6.76 8.64 12.45
C TYR A 47 -7.30 8.56 13.88
N ALA A 48 -7.34 7.36 14.44
CA ALA A 48 -7.89 7.13 15.79
C ALA A 48 -7.14 7.92 16.87
N TYR A 49 -5.83 8.14 16.70
CA TYR A 49 -5.04 8.98 17.60
C TYR A 49 -5.37 10.47 17.47
N PHE A 50 -5.37 11.00 16.24
CA PHE A 50 -5.60 12.44 16.01
C PHE A 50 -7.05 12.88 16.25
N ASP A 51 -8.01 11.95 16.25
CA ASP A 51 -9.43 12.21 16.53
C ASP A 51 -9.74 12.27 18.05
N ARG A 52 -8.78 11.93 18.91
CA ARG A 52 -8.96 12.04 20.37
C ARG A 52 -9.18 13.49 20.80
N ASP A 53 -10.04 13.72 21.79
CA ASP A 53 -10.40 15.06 22.26
C ASP A 53 -9.22 15.83 22.86
N ASN A 54 -8.24 15.12 23.41
CA ASN A 54 -7.03 15.69 24.00
C ASN A 54 -5.88 15.92 23.00
N VAL A 55 -6.02 15.44 21.75
CA VAL A 55 -5.11 15.73 20.64
C VAL A 55 -5.73 16.79 19.71
N ALA A 56 -7.00 16.60 19.36
CA ALA A 56 -7.87 17.56 18.67
C ALA A 56 -7.38 18.12 17.31
N LEU A 57 -6.48 17.42 16.62
CA LEU A 57 -5.98 17.81 15.29
C LEU A 57 -6.88 17.26 14.18
N ARG A 58 -8.11 17.79 14.09
CA ARG A 58 -9.16 17.29 13.19
C ARG A 58 -8.76 17.21 11.71
N GLY A 59 -7.89 18.11 11.25
CA GLY A 59 -7.36 18.07 9.88
C GLY A 59 -6.52 16.83 9.61
N PHE A 60 -5.66 16.45 10.56
CA PHE A 60 -4.86 15.22 10.50
C PHE A 60 -5.73 13.98 10.64
N ALA A 61 -6.71 13.99 11.55
CA ALA A 61 -7.66 12.89 11.71
C ALA A 61 -8.39 12.60 10.38
N LYS A 62 -8.95 13.65 9.74
CA LYS A 62 -9.61 13.51 8.44
C LYS A 62 -8.66 12.99 7.37
N PHE A 63 -7.47 13.58 7.27
CA PHE A 63 -6.46 13.19 6.27
C PHE A 63 -6.08 11.72 6.39
N PHE A 64 -5.73 11.24 7.60
CA PHE A 64 -5.34 9.84 7.77
C PHE A 64 -6.50 8.85 7.65
N LYS A 65 -7.74 9.30 7.90
CA LYS A 65 -8.92 8.50 7.60
C LYS A 65 -9.10 8.30 6.09
N GLU A 66 -8.90 9.36 5.30
CA GLU A 66 -8.96 9.30 3.84
C GLU A 66 -7.82 8.43 3.29
N ALA A 67 -6.58 8.63 3.76
CA ALA A 67 -5.43 7.81 3.37
C ALA A 67 -5.63 6.32 3.72
N SER A 68 -6.22 5.99 4.88
CA SER A 68 -6.55 4.60 5.24
C SER A 68 -7.51 3.95 4.25
N VAL A 69 -8.50 4.71 3.74
CA VAL A 69 -9.45 4.20 2.74
C VAL A 69 -8.74 3.98 1.41
N GLU A 70 -7.93 4.93 0.95
CA GLU A 70 -7.18 4.84 -0.30
C GLU A 70 -6.25 3.61 -0.33
N GLU A 71 -5.50 3.34 0.74
CA GLU A 71 -4.66 2.14 0.79
C GLU A 71 -5.45 0.83 0.81
N ARG A 72 -6.68 0.85 1.34
CA ARG A 72 -7.55 -0.32 1.24
C ARG A 72 -8.01 -0.53 -0.20
N GLU A 73 -8.31 0.54 -0.92
CA GLU A 73 -8.64 0.49 -2.35
C GLU A 73 -7.45 -0.05 -3.17
N HIS A 74 -6.20 0.30 -2.82
CA HIS A 74 -5.00 -0.29 -3.42
C HIS A 74 -4.92 -1.81 -3.20
N ALA A 75 -5.17 -2.26 -1.97
CA ALA A 75 -5.22 -3.69 -1.66
C ALA A 75 -6.31 -4.42 -2.47
N GLU A 76 -7.51 -3.83 -2.55
CA GLU A 76 -8.64 -4.37 -3.31
C GLU A 76 -8.33 -4.43 -4.81
N LEU A 77 -7.67 -3.42 -5.38
CA LEU A 77 -7.27 -3.40 -6.78
C LEU A 77 -6.28 -4.53 -7.13
N LEU A 78 -5.32 -4.80 -6.23
CA LEU A 78 -4.41 -5.95 -6.37
C LEU A 78 -5.17 -7.29 -6.26
N MET A 79 -6.17 -7.39 -5.37
CA MET A 79 -7.01 -8.58 -5.23
C MET A 79 -7.84 -8.85 -6.50
N GLU A 80 -8.43 -7.81 -7.07
CA GLU A 80 -9.15 -7.89 -8.34
C GLU A 80 -8.22 -8.33 -9.47
N TYR A 81 -7.03 -7.75 -9.55
CA TYR A 81 -6.03 -8.12 -10.53
C TYR A 81 -5.56 -9.57 -10.37
N GLN A 82 -5.29 -10.02 -9.14
CA GLN A 82 -4.95 -11.41 -8.81
C GLN A 82 -6.00 -12.38 -9.37
N ASN A 83 -7.28 -12.11 -9.09
CA ASN A 83 -8.39 -12.93 -9.57
C ASN A 83 -8.52 -12.87 -11.10
N LYS A 84 -8.31 -11.69 -11.71
CA LYS A 84 -8.34 -11.48 -13.17
C LYS A 84 -7.27 -12.32 -13.89
N ARG A 85 -6.09 -12.48 -13.28
CA ARG A 85 -5.00 -13.34 -13.79
C ARG A 85 -5.21 -14.83 -13.49
N GLY A 86 -6.30 -15.17 -12.81
CA GLY A 86 -6.62 -16.54 -12.43
C GLY A 86 -5.82 -17.07 -11.23
N GLY A 87 -5.18 -16.18 -10.48
CA GLY A 87 -4.61 -16.48 -9.18
C GLY A 87 -5.66 -16.60 -8.08
N ARG A 88 -5.19 -16.86 -6.86
CA ARG A 88 -5.97 -16.99 -5.65
C ARG A 88 -5.45 -16.00 -4.63
N VAL A 89 -6.34 -15.10 -4.21
CA VAL A 89 -6.07 -14.20 -3.09
C VAL A 89 -5.90 -15.02 -1.81
N LYS A 90 -4.81 -14.77 -1.09
CA LYS A 90 -4.50 -15.35 0.22
C LYS A 90 -4.24 -14.21 1.20
N LEU A 91 -5.31 -13.73 1.85
CA LEU A 91 -5.19 -12.70 2.88
C LEU A 91 -4.36 -13.23 4.06
N GLN A 92 -3.39 -12.44 4.49
CA GLN A 92 -2.51 -12.74 5.61
C GLN A 92 -2.93 -11.96 6.86
N SER A 93 -2.25 -12.23 7.97
CA SER A 93 -2.46 -11.49 9.21
C SER A 93 -1.99 -10.04 9.07
N ILE A 94 -2.83 -9.11 9.50
CA ILE A 94 -2.46 -7.70 9.69
C ILE A 94 -1.83 -7.56 11.08
N LEU A 95 -0.67 -6.92 11.16
CA LEU A 95 0.02 -6.69 12.42
C LEU A 95 -0.68 -5.59 13.22
N MET A 96 -0.63 -5.70 14.55
CA MET A 96 -1.14 -4.67 15.43
C MET A 96 -0.30 -3.39 15.27
N PRO A 97 -0.90 -2.26 14.85
CA PRO A 97 -0.18 -1.00 14.70
C PRO A 97 0.06 -0.36 16.07
N MET A 98 0.98 0.61 16.11
CA MET A 98 1.12 1.49 17.28
C MET A 98 -0.16 2.31 17.48
N SER A 99 -0.49 2.62 18.73
CA SER A 99 -1.67 3.42 19.09
C SER A 99 -1.34 4.82 19.61
N GLU A 100 -0.09 5.06 20.00
CA GLU A 100 0.40 6.35 20.51
C GLU A 100 1.42 6.93 19.53
N PHE A 101 1.30 8.24 19.29
CA PHE A 101 2.14 8.97 18.34
C PHE A 101 2.62 10.32 18.90
N ASP A 102 2.59 10.48 20.23
CA ASP A 102 3.21 11.62 20.89
C ASP A 102 4.73 11.57 20.70
N HIS A 103 5.34 12.73 20.51
CA HIS A 103 6.79 12.82 20.33
C HIS A 103 7.32 14.10 20.97
N PRO A 104 8.17 14.01 22.02
CA PRO A 104 8.54 15.17 22.83
C PRO A 104 9.32 16.25 22.06
N GLU A 105 10.17 15.85 21.11
CA GLU A 105 10.99 16.80 20.35
C GLU A 105 10.33 17.34 19.07
N LYS A 106 9.53 16.51 18.40
CA LYS A 106 8.96 16.82 17.07
C LYS A 106 7.52 17.31 17.16
N GLY A 107 6.82 17.00 18.24
CA GLY A 107 5.36 17.02 18.28
C GLY A 107 4.76 15.88 17.43
N GLU A 108 3.53 15.50 17.78
CA GLU A 108 2.81 14.41 17.15
C GLU A 108 2.54 14.64 15.66
N ALA A 109 2.27 15.89 15.24
CA ALA A 109 1.95 16.21 13.86
C ALA A 109 3.13 15.98 12.90
N LEU A 110 4.33 16.46 13.26
CA LEU A 110 5.52 16.27 12.44
C LEU A 110 5.95 14.81 12.46
N TYR A 111 5.94 14.17 13.63
CA TYR A 111 6.27 12.77 13.76
C TYR A 111 5.38 11.88 12.88
N ALA A 112 4.07 12.12 12.86
CA ALA A 112 3.14 11.39 12.01
C ALA A 112 3.40 11.58 10.50
N MET A 113 3.73 12.80 10.05
CA MET A 113 4.05 13.01 8.63
C MET A 113 5.36 12.36 8.21
N GLU A 114 6.36 12.33 9.09
CA GLU A 114 7.62 11.61 8.84
C GLU A 114 7.44 10.09 8.87
N LEU A 115 6.58 9.58 9.76
CA LEU A 115 6.19 8.18 9.78
C LEU A 115 5.48 7.80 8.48
N ALA A 116 4.49 8.60 8.06
CA ALA A 116 3.78 8.39 6.80
C ALA A 116 4.75 8.42 5.60
N LEU A 117 5.65 9.40 5.53
CA LEU A 117 6.68 9.45 4.49
C LEU A 117 7.55 8.18 4.46
N SER A 118 7.92 7.67 5.65
CA SER A 118 8.69 6.44 5.76
C SER A 118 7.89 5.23 5.26
N LEU A 119 6.61 5.13 5.60
CA LEU A 119 5.71 4.09 5.10
C LEU A 119 5.58 4.12 3.58
N GLU A 120 5.33 5.30 3.00
CA GLU A 120 5.23 5.46 1.54
C GLU A 120 6.51 5.05 0.81
N LYS A 121 7.69 5.33 1.38
CA LYS A 121 8.95 4.87 0.80
C LYS A 121 9.11 3.36 0.89
N LEU A 122 8.73 2.76 2.01
CA LEU A 122 8.76 1.30 2.18
C LEU A 122 7.77 0.60 1.24
N THR A 123 6.56 1.12 1.10
CA THR A 123 5.58 0.62 0.12
C THR A 123 6.14 0.69 -1.30
N ASN A 124 6.79 1.81 -1.65
CA ASN A 124 7.46 1.94 -2.96
C ASN A 124 8.55 0.90 -3.17
N GLU A 125 9.40 0.64 -2.17
CA GLU A 125 10.40 -0.43 -2.24
C GLU A 125 9.75 -1.80 -2.44
N LYS A 126 8.59 -2.06 -1.80
CA LYS A 126 7.83 -3.30 -1.98
C LYS A 126 7.22 -3.42 -3.38
N LEU A 127 6.66 -2.33 -3.93
CA LEU A 127 6.19 -2.28 -5.31
C LEU A 127 7.31 -2.52 -6.33
N LEU A 128 8.50 -1.93 -6.11
CA LEU A 128 9.68 -2.18 -6.94
C LEU A 128 10.13 -3.64 -6.86
N ASN A 129 10.01 -4.29 -5.70
CA ASN A 129 10.28 -5.72 -5.57
C ASN A 129 9.24 -6.56 -6.32
N LEU A 130 7.95 -6.24 -6.22
CA LEU A 130 6.89 -6.89 -6.99
C LEU A 130 7.14 -6.77 -8.51
N HIS A 131 7.51 -5.57 -8.96
CA HIS A 131 7.90 -5.31 -10.34
C HIS A 131 9.11 -6.17 -10.75
N SER A 132 10.15 -6.21 -9.93
CA SER A 132 11.32 -7.06 -10.19
C SER A 132 10.97 -8.55 -10.29
N VAL A 133 10.00 -9.04 -9.51
CA VAL A 133 9.49 -10.42 -9.66
C VAL A 133 8.80 -10.58 -11.02
N ALA A 134 7.96 -9.64 -11.43
CA ALA A 134 7.30 -9.67 -12.73
C ALA A 134 8.34 -9.75 -13.88
N ASP A 135 9.36 -8.90 -13.84
CA ASP A 135 10.45 -8.88 -14.83
C ASP A 135 11.24 -10.19 -14.84
N LYS A 136 11.64 -10.69 -13.67
CA LYS A 136 12.40 -11.94 -13.54
C LYS A 136 11.69 -13.12 -14.20
N TYR A 137 10.36 -13.17 -14.10
CA TYR A 137 9.53 -14.23 -14.66
C TYR A 137 8.90 -13.87 -16.02
N ASN A 138 9.32 -12.75 -16.63
CA ASN A 138 8.81 -12.24 -17.91
C ASN A 138 7.28 -12.10 -17.96
N ASP A 139 6.65 -11.73 -16.85
CA ASP A 139 5.23 -11.38 -16.81
C ASP A 139 5.05 -9.90 -17.19
N VAL A 140 5.08 -9.64 -18.50
CA VAL A 140 5.02 -8.29 -19.07
C VAL A 140 3.75 -7.52 -18.68
N GLN A 141 2.64 -8.22 -18.44
CA GLN A 141 1.38 -7.56 -18.12
C GLN A 141 1.28 -7.24 -16.62
N LEU A 142 1.90 -8.04 -15.76
CA LEU A 142 2.06 -7.68 -14.35
C LEU A 142 3.00 -6.48 -14.18
N ALA A 143 4.13 -6.46 -14.90
CA ALA A 143 5.05 -5.32 -14.87
C ALA A 143 4.34 -4.01 -15.26
N ASP A 144 3.66 -4.00 -16.41
CA ASP A 144 2.88 -2.85 -16.89
C ASP A 144 1.78 -2.43 -15.91
N PHE A 145 1.05 -3.38 -15.33
CA PHE A 145 0.03 -3.09 -14.32
C PHE A 145 0.64 -2.38 -13.09
N VAL A 146 1.76 -2.87 -12.57
CA VAL A 146 2.44 -2.27 -11.42
C VAL A 146 2.96 -0.87 -11.74
N GLU A 147 3.56 -0.67 -12.92
CA GLU A 147 4.09 0.63 -13.36
C GLU A 147 2.99 1.68 -13.55
N SER A 148 1.96 1.33 -14.33
CA SER A 148 0.90 2.24 -14.75
C SER A 148 -0.06 2.59 -13.61
N THR A 149 -0.27 1.66 -12.68
CA THR A 149 -1.26 1.82 -11.61
C THR A 149 -0.62 2.34 -10.33
N PHE A 150 0.52 1.81 -9.90
CA PHE A 150 1.05 2.09 -8.56
C PHE A 150 2.32 2.94 -8.58
N LEU A 151 3.35 2.59 -9.36
CA LEU A 151 4.65 3.27 -9.28
C LEU A 151 4.57 4.76 -9.66
N THR A 152 3.74 5.10 -10.64
CA THR A 152 3.52 6.50 -11.04
C THR A 152 2.88 7.31 -9.91
N GLU A 153 1.87 6.74 -9.25
CA GLU A 153 1.20 7.38 -8.12
C GLU A 153 2.13 7.53 -6.92
N GLN A 154 2.90 6.47 -6.62
CA GLN A 154 3.74 6.40 -5.43
C GLN A 154 4.82 7.50 -5.40
N ILE A 155 5.41 7.85 -6.55
CA ILE A 155 6.35 8.97 -6.64
C ILE A 155 5.66 10.31 -6.34
N GLY A 156 4.40 10.47 -6.76
CA GLY A 156 3.56 11.61 -6.41
C GLY A 156 3.31 11.69 -4.90
N ARG A 157 2.93 10.57 -4.28
CA ARG A 157 2.69 10.45 -2.83
C ARG A 157 3.94 10.80 -2.02
N ILE A 158 5.09 10.20 -2.34
CA ILE A 158 6.36 10.48 -1.64
C ILE A 158 6.70 11.98 -1.70
N LYS A 159 6.51 12.62 -2.87
CA LYS A 159 6.72 14.07 -3.02
C LYS A 159 5.76 14.86 -2.12
N PHE A 160 4.48 14.50 -2.11
CA PHE A 160 3.46 15.13 -1.27
C PHE A 160 3.82 15.04 0.22
N TYR A 161 4.08 13.85 0.75
CA TYR A 161 4.42 13.66 2.16
C TYR A 161 5.72 14.36 2.55
N THR A 162 6.71 14.41 1.65
CA THR A 162 7.95 15.19 1.87
C THR A 162 7.66 16.68 2.02
N ALA A 163 6.80 17.24 1.17
CA ALA A 163 6.42 18.64 1.25
C ALA A 163 5.62 18.94 2.52
N SER A 164 4.68 18.07 2.87
CA SER A 164 3.84 18.22 4.06
C SER A 164 4.66 18.14 5.35
N ALA A 165 5.59 17.19 5.47
CA ALA A 165 6.50 17.11 6.62
C ALA A 165 7.33 18.39 6.79
N ARG A 166 7.87 18.94 5.69
CA ARG A 166 8.60 20.22 5.71
C ARG A 166 7.73 21.38 6.16
N MET A 167 6.50 21.47 5.64
CA MET A 167 5.56 22.55 5.99
C MET A 167 5.18 22.50 7.47
N VAL A 168 4.87 21.31 8.01
CA VAL A 168 4.53 21.13 9.43
C VAL A 168 5.73 21.51 10.31
N GLY A 169 6.94 21.07 9.97
CA GLY A 169 8.15 21.41 10.71
C GLY A 169 8.44 22.91 10.74
N LEU A 170 8.26 23.61 9.63
CA LEU A 170 8.43 25.07 9.58
C LEU A 170 7.41 25.80 10.45
N ASN A 171 6.13 25.41 10.39
CA ASN A 171 5.09 26.04 11.20
C ASN A 171 5.34 25.89 12.70
N LEU A 172 5.81 24.72 13.14
CA LEU A 172 6.19 24.48 14.54
C LEU A 172 7.38 25.35 14.96
N TYR A 173 8.39 25.49 14.10
CA TYR A 173 9.55 26.33 14.36
C TYR A 173 9.20 27.81 14.57
N TYR A 174 8.25 28.35 13.78
CA TYR A 174 7.80 29.74 13.93
C TYR A 174 6.92 29.94 15.17
N GLN A 175 6.12 28.94 15.56
CA GLN A 175 5.32 29.01 16.79
C GLN A 175 6.17 28.99 18.07
N CYS A 176 7.28 28.25 18.09
CA CYS A 176 8.21 28.21 19.24
C CYS A 176 9.09 29.46 19.40
N ARG A 177 9.05 30.42 18.46
CA ARG A 177 9.88 31.65 18.47
C ARG A 177 9.11 32.94 18.79
N MET A 178 7.80 32.86 18.98
CA MET A 178 6.97 33.97 19.49
C MET A 178 6.70 33.78 20.98
#